data_AF-A0A9E7K8Z3-F1
#
_entry.id   AF-A0A9E7K8Z3-F1
#
_cell.length_a   1.000
_cell.length_b   1.000
_cell.length_c   1.000
_cell.angle_alpha   90.00
_cell.angle_beta   90.00
_cell.angle_gamma   90.00
#
_symmetry.space_group_name_H-M   'P 1'
#
loop_
_entity.id
_entity.type
_entity.pdbx_description
1 polymer ?
#
loop_
_entity_poly.entity_id
_entity_poly.type
_entity_poly.pdbx_seq_one_letter_code
_entity_poly.pdbx_strand_id
1 'polypeptide(L)'
;AFKFEPQEVAAFGSTVVAEGCGLGALWVHAWTVEPEGVITQVREYFNTSLTVARVGADSPASSSDDHDRSTHCLPVWQSRLHRRARKSLPGLVLAI
;
A
#
# COMPACT_ATOMS: atom_id res chain seq x y z
N ALA A 1 -7.52 14.00 21.68
CA ALA A 1 -7.19 12.58 21.40
C ALA A 1 -7.12 12.38 19.90
N PHE A 2 -6.32 11.44 19.41
CA PHE A 2 -6.35 11.03 18.00
C PHE A 2 -7.69 10.36 17.71
N LYS A 3 -8.33 10.74 16.60
CA LYS A 3 -9.54 10.09 16.09
C LYS A 3 -9.19 9.42 14.78
N PHE A 4 -9.37 8.10 14.74
CA PHE A 4 -9.12 7.32 13.54
C PHE A 4 -10.30 7.46 12.58
N GLU A 5 -10.13 8.31 11.56
CA GLU A 5 -11.12 8.55 10.49
C GLU A 5 -10.42 8.38 9.13
N PRO A 6 -10.39 7.15 8.57
CA PRO A 6 -9.78 6.93 7.27
C PRO A 6 -10.55 7.66 6.18
N GLN A 7 -9.80 8.28 5.27
CA GLN A 7 -10.34 8.97 4.10
C GLN A 7 -10.48 8.03 2.91
N GLU A 8 -9.58 7.06 2.78
CA GLU A 8 -9.61 6.02 1.76
C GLU A 8 -9.12 4.69 2.38
N VAL A 9 -9.73 3.59 1.97
CA VAL A 9 -9.37 2.23 2.38
C VAL A 9 -9.35 1.33 1.15
N ALA A 10 -8.33 0.50 1.00
CA ALA A 10 -8.18 -0.46 -0.08
C ALA A 10 -7.65 -1.80 0.44
N ALA A 11 -8.03 -2.89 -0.22
CA ALA A 11 -7.64 -4.25 0.16
C ALA A 11 -7.00 -5.01 -1.01
N PHE A 12 -5.95 -5.78 -0.70
CA PHE A 12 -5.15 -6.57 -1.63
C PHE A 12 -4.82 -7.92 -0.98
N GLY A 13 -5.64 -8.96 -1.22
CA GLY A 13 -5.50 -10.24 -0.53
C GLY A 13 -5.66 -10.06 0.99
N SER A 14 -4.67 -10.51 1.75
CA SER A 14 -4.62 -10.32 3.21
C SER A 14 -4.15 -8.93 3.65
N THR A 15 -3.73 -8.06 2.73
CA THR A 15 -3.25 -6.72 3.09
C THR A 15 -4.37 -5.69 2.93
N VAL A 16 -4.64 -4.90 3.98
CA VAL A 16 -5.54 -3.74 3.93
C VAL A 16 -4.73 -2.48 4.19
N VAL A 17 -4.93 -1.45 3.38
CA VAL A 17 -4.34 -0.12 3.60
C VAL A 17 -5.44 0.91 3.83
N ALA A 18 -5.22 1.77 4.81
CA ALA A 18 -6.09 2.90 5.12
C ALA A 18 -5.25 4.17 5.19
N GLU A 19 -5.67 5.24 4.52
CA GLU A 19 -5.00 6.53 4.59
C GLU A 19 -5.90 7.62 5.16
N GLY A 20 -5.28 8.60 5.82
CA GLY A 20 -5.99 9.76 6.34
C GLY A 20 -5.06 10.84 6.84
N CYS A 21 -5.66 11.81 7.53
CA CYS A 21 -4.94 12.91 8.16
C CYS A 21 -5.57 13.26 9.50
N GLY A 22 -4.76 13.68 10.45
CA GLY A 22 -5.22 14.07 11.78
C GLY A 22 -4.08 14.62 12.61
N LEU A 23 -4.37 15.55 13.53
CA LEU A 23 -3.38 16.14 14.44
C LEU A 23 -2.13 16.71 13.75
N GLY A 24 -2.29 17.26 12.54
CA GLY A 24 -1.18 17.86 11.78
C GLY A 24 -0.28 16.86 11.04
N ALA A 25 -0.62 15.57 11.02
CA ALA A 25 0.10 14.54 10.27
C ALA A 25 -0.78 13.89 9.20
N LEU A 26 -0.14 13.46 8.12
CA LEU A 26 -0.69 12.52 7.14
C LEU A 26 -0.29 11.12 7.59
N TRP A 27 -1.19 10.14 7.51
CA TRP A 27 -0.92 8.78 7.96
C TRP A 27 -1.45 7.73 6.99
N VAL A 28 -0.71 6.62 6.86
CA VAL A 28 -1.16 5.40 6.19
C VAL A 28 -0.96 4.24 7.17
N HIS A 29 -2.01 3.46 7.40
CA HIS A 29 -1.94 2.23 8.18
C HIS A 29 -2.06 1.06 7.21
N ALA A 30 -1.13 0.11 7.29
CA ALA A 30 -1.17 -1.14 6.55
C ALA A 30 -1.36 -2.29 7.53
N TRP A 31 -2.35 -3.13 7.26
CA TRP A 31 -2.74 -4.26 8.10
C TRP A 31 -2.59 -5.56 7.35
N THR A 32 -2.15 -6.60 8.06
CA THR A 32 -2.37 -7.98 7.62
C THR A 32 -3.60 -8.52 8.33
N VAL A 33 -4.55 -9.02 7.55
CA VAL A 33 -5.85 -9.49 8.00
C VAL A 33 -5.99 -10.96 7.61
N GLU A 34 -6.23 -11.81 8.59
CA GLU A 34 -6.52 -13.23 8.39
C GLU A 34 -7.92 -13.45 7.81
N PRO A 35 -8.21 -14.62 7.21
CA PRO A 35 -9.54 -14.93 6.64
C PRO A 35 -10.70 -14.73 7.63
N GLU A 36 -10.47 -14.91 8.92
CA GLU A 36 -11.43 -14.71 10.01
C GLU A 36 -11.66 -13.23 10.36
N GLY A 37 -10.96 -12.31 9.68
CA GLY A 37 -11.07 -10.86 9.88
C GLY A 37 -10.19 -10.31 11.01
N VAL A 38 -9.30 -11.13 11.57
CA VAL A 38 -8.38 -10.70 12.64
C VAL A 38 -7.19 -9.96 12.05
N ILE A 39 -6.92 -8.75 12.56
CA ILE A 39 -5.70 -8.02 12.23
C ILE A 39 -4.54 -8.61 13.03
N THR A 40 -3.57 -9.21 12.35
CA THR A 40 -2.40 -9.85 12.97
C THR A 40 -1.14 -9.02 12.89
N GLN A 41 -1.07 -8.06 11.96
CA GLN A 41 0.03 -7.11 11.87
C GLN A 41 -0.48 -5.71 11.57
N VAL A 42 0.18 -4.71 12.14
CA VAL A 42 -0.08 -3.28 11.87
C VAL A 42 1.26 -2.60 11.60
N ARG A 43 1.32 -1.84 10.50
CA ARG A 43 2.40 -0.90 10.19
C ARG A 43 1.80 0.48 9.99
N GLU A 44 2.36 1.48 10.67
CA GLU A 44 1.94 2.87 10.58
C GLU A 44 3.04 3.70 9.92
N TYR A 45 2.65 4.48 8.91
CA TYR A 45 3.54 5.38 8.18
C TYR A 45 3.03 6.80 8.31
N PHE A 46 3.85 7.69 8.89
CA PHE A 46 3.51 9.11 9.02
C PHE A 46 4.27 9.93 7.99
N ASN A 47 3.59 10.91 7.40
CA ASN A 47 4.15 11.85 6.43
C ASN A 47 4.99 11.18 5.34
N THR A 48 4.50 10.05 4.84
CA THR A 48 5.17 9.18 3.86
C THR A 48 4.20 8.92 2.71
N SER A 49 4.70 8.97 1.47
CA SER A 49 3.92 8.59 0.30
C SER A 49 4.12 7.09 0.04
N LEU A 50 3.17 6.27 0.49
CA LEU A 50 3.22 4.82 0.33
C LEU A 50 2.70 4.39 -1.04
N THR A 51 3.41 3.48 -1.70
CA THR A 51 2.96 2.74 -2.90
C THR A 51 2.89 1.26 -2.55
N VAL A 52 1.78 0.61 -2.85
CA VAL A 52 1.65 -0.85 -2.72
C VAL A 52 1.95 -1.47 -4.08
N ALA A 53 2.85 -2.45 -4.13
CA ALA A 53 3.26 -3.12 -5.35
C ALA A 53 3.27 -4.64 -5.18
N ARG A 54 2.78 -5.37 -6.18
CA ARG A 54 2.90 -6.82 -6.27
C ARG A 54 4.29 -7.19 -6.77
N VAL A 55 4.97 -8.10 -6.07
CA VAL A 55 6.32 -8.55 -6.43
C VAL A 55 6.32 -10.06 -6.68
N GLY A 56 6.77 -10.50 -7.86
CA GLY A 56 7.00 -11.93 -8.13
C GLY A 56 5.77 -12.80 -8.40
N ALA A 57 4.79 -12.34 -9.18
CA ALA A 57 3.74 -13.22 -9.67
C ALA A 57 4.24 -14.03 -10.88
N ASP A 58 4.70 -15.25 -10.65
CA ASP A 58 4.91 -16.23 -11.72
C ASP A 58 3.59 -16.40 -12.49
N SER A 59 3.57 -15.99 -13.76
CA SER A 59 2.50 -16.39 -14.67
C SER A 59 2.57 -17.92 -14.81
N PRO A 60 1.45 -18.67 -14.65
CA PRO A 60 1.47 -20.09 -14.99
C PRO A 60 1.84 -20.19 -16.48
N ALA A 61 2.85 -21.01 -16.76
CA ALA A 61 3.48 -21.18 -18.05
C ALA A 61 2.49 -21.18 -19.22
N SER A 62 2.56 -20.15 -20.07
CA SER A 62 2.18 -20.27 -21.47
C SER A 62 3.44 -20.04 -22.28
N SER A 63 3.96 -21.14 -22.82
CA SER A 63 5.03 -21.20 -23.79
C SER A 63 4.75 -20.28 -24.99
N SER A 64 5.47 -19.18 -25.09
CA SER A 64 5.83 -18.56 -26.37
C SER A 64 6.90 -17.52 -26.10
N ASP A 65 7.98 -17.66 -26.85
CA ASP A 65 9.15 -16.78 -26.88
C ASP A 65 8.73 -15.33 -27.01
N ASP A 66 9.05 -14.50 -26.01
CA ASP A 66 9.23 -13.06 -26.21
C ASP A 66 10.06 -12.49 -25.05
N HIS A 67 11.17 -11.88 -25.43
CA HIS A 67 12.28 -11.47 -24.60
C HIS A 67 12.03 -10.06 -24.03
N ASP A 68 11.05 -9.89 -23.12
CA ASP A 68 10.94 -8.67 -22.27
C ASP A 68 9.94 -8.81 -21.10
N ARG A 69 10.05 -9.86 -20.25
CA ARG A 69 9.22 -9.95 -19.03
C ARG A 69 9.86 -9.16 -17.89
N SER A 70 9.69 -7.84 -17.88
CA SER A 70 10.02 -7.00 -16.71
C SER A 70 8.97 -7.14 -15.58
N THR A 71 8.73 -8.36 -15.10
CA THR A 71 7.79 -8.68 -14.00
C THR A 71 8.41 -8.44 -12.62
N HIS A 72 9.00 -7.28 -12.37
CA HIS A 72 9.75 -7.09 -11.11
C HIS A 72 9.06 -6.28 -10.02
N CYS A 73 8.08 -5.43 -10.32
CA CYS A 73 7.23 -4.75 -9.31
C CYS A 73 6.02 -4.12 -10.03
N LEU A 74 4.80 -4.59 -9.79
CA LEU A 74 3.59 -4.00 -10.36
C LEU A 74 2.90 -3.13 -9.30
N PRO A 75 2.95 -1.78 -9.39
CA PRO A 75 2.24 -0.92 -8.46
C PRO A 75 0.73 -1.09 -8.65
N VAL A 76 0.01 -1.33 -7.55
CA VAL A 76 -1.43 -1.62 -7.56
C VAL A 76 -2.23 -0.58 -6.79
N TRP A 77 -1.55 0.24 -5.97
CA TRP A 77 -2.13 1.37 -5.28
C TRP A 77 -1.04 2.37 -4.88
N GLN A 78 -1.40 3.64 -4.82
CA GLN A 78 -0.52 4.70 -4.36
C GLN A 78 -1.29 5.71 -3.52
N SER A 79 -0.69 6.10 -2.39
CA SER A 79 -1.25 7.08 -1.48
C SER A 79 -1.46 8.42 -2.15
N ARG A 80 -2.62 9.04 -1.88
CA ARG A 80 -3.01 10.32 -2.48
C ARG A 80 -2.71 11.48 -1.53
N LEU A 81 -2.14 11.19 -0.36
CA LEU A 81 -1.80 12.15 0.68
C LEU A 81 -0.79 13.21 0.22
N HIS A 82 0.08 12.89 -0.75
CA HIS A 82 1.01 13.85 -1.35
C HIS A 82 0.31 15.08 -1.94
N ARG A 83 -0.95 14.95 -2.39
CA ARG A 83 -1.75 16.07 -2.90
C ARG A 83 -2.16 17.06 -1.81
N ARG A 84 -2.21 16.61 -0.56
CA ARG A 84 -2.54 17.42 0.62
C ARG A 84 -1.29 17.94 1.32
N ALA A 85 -0.14 17.35 1.06
CA ALA A 85 1.13 17.76 1.65
C ALA A 85 1.56 19.12 1.09
N ARG A 86 2.05 19.99 1.97
CA ARG A 86 2.65 21.29 1.57
C ARG A 86 4.09 21.16 1.08
N LYS A 87 4.65 19.95 1.11
CA LYS A 87 6.03 19.60 0.76
C LYS A 87 6.08 18.18 0.19
N SER A 88 7.18 17.82 -0.45
CA SER A 88 7.44 16.44 -0.84
C SER A 88 7.48 15.54 0.39
N LEU A 89 6.98 14.31 0.23
CA LEU A 89 7.05 13.26 1.23
C LEU A 89 8.09 12.23 0.79
N PRO A 90 8.82 11.60 1.71
CA PRO A 90 9.59 10.41 1.40
C PRO A 90 8.69 9.34 0.77
N GLY A 91 9.17 8.71 -0.30
CA GLY A 91 8.49 7.60 -0.95
C GLY A 91 8.85 6.27 -0.31
N LEU A 92 7.88 5.37 -0.18
CA LEU A 92 8.09 4.01 0.31
C LEU A 92 7.25 3.03 -0.51
N VAL A 93 7.81 1.86 -0.82
CA VAL A 93 7.09 0.76 -1.47
C VAL A 93 6.79 -0.34 -0.46
N LEU A 94 5.53 -0.69 -0.30
CA LEU A 94 5.09 -1.91 0.38
C LEU A 94 4.92 -3.01 -0.68
N ALA A 95 5.86 -3.96 -0.69
CA ALA A 95 5.75 -5.16 -1.50
C ALA A 95 4.72 -6.12 -0.88
N ILE A 96 3.81 -6.63 -1.70
CA ILE A 96 2.78 -7.61 -1.35
C ILE A 96 2.75 -8.78 -2.33
#